data_AF-A0A378MXG8-F1
#
_entry.id   AF-A0A378MXG8-F1
#
_cell.length_a   1.000
_cell.length_b   1.000
_cell.length_c   1.000
_cell.angle_alpha   90.00
_cell.angle_beta   90.00
_cell.angle_gamma   90.00
#
_symmetry.space_group_name_H-M   'P 1'
#
loop_
_entity.id
_entity.type
_entity.pdbx_description
1 polymer ?
#
loop_
_entity_poly.entity_id
_entity_poly.type
_entity_poly.pdbx_seq_one_letter_code
_entity_poly.pdbx_strand_id
1 'polypeptide(L)' 'MKNLNPIQLPLNKSVLIEASAGTGKTFTIANLYLRLLLGIVATR' A
#
# COMPACT_ATOMS: atom_id res chain seq x y z
N MET A 1 -5.35 -4.45 15.45
CA MET A 1 -5.28 -3.97 14.06
C MET A 1 -4.20 -4.76 13.33
N LYS A 2 -4.47 -5.21 12.10
CA LYS A 2 -3.45 -5.89 11.29
C LYS A 2 -2.51 -4.83 10.71
N ASN A 3 -1.21 -4.94 10.95
CA ASN A 3 -0.24 -4.04 10.32
C ASN A 3 -0.36 -4.16 8.80
N LEU A 4 -0.40 -3.01 8.13
CA LEU A 4 -0.40 -2.95 6.67
C LEU A 4 0.91 -3.53 6.14
N ASN A 5 0.81 -4.49 5.23
CA ASN A 5 1.93 -4.90 4.38
C ASN A 5 1.73 -4.29 2.99
N PRO A 6 2.43 -3.19 2.65
CA PRO A 6 2.25 -2.52 1.37
C PRO A 6 2.58 -3.42 0.18
N ILE A 7 3.47 -4.40 0.29
CA ILE A 7 3.86 -5.28 -0.82
C ILE A 7 2.76 -6.28 -1.17
N GLN A 8 2.02 -6.75 -0.17
CA GLN A 8 0.92 -7.71 -0.35
C GLN A 8 -0.43 -7.03 -0.62
N LEU A 9 -0.50 -5.70 -0.57
CA LEU A 9 -1.75 -4.98 -0.79
C LEU A 9 -2.18 -5.11 -2.27
N PRO A 10 -3.38 -5.63 -2.56
CA PRO A 10 -3.86 -5.76 -3.92
C PRO A 10 -4.12 -4.37 -4.52
N LEU A 11 -3.51 -4.09 -5.67
CA LEU A 11 -3.60 -2.79 -6.35
C LEU A 11 -4.80 -2.70 -7.31
N ASN A 12 -5.51 -3.80 -7.53
CA ASN A 12 -6.66 -3.90 -8.45
C ASN A 12 -8.01 -3.95 -7.73
N LYS A 13 -8.05 -3.56 -6.44
CA LYS A 13 -9.26 -3.54 -5.61
C LYS A 13 -9.33 -2.24 -4.83
N SER A 14 -10.52 -1.88 -4.39
CA SER A 14 -10.69 -0.84 -3.37
C SER A 14 -10.23 -1.38 -2.02
N VAL A 15 -9.33 -0.66 -1.36
CA VAL A 15 -8.82 -1.01 -0.02
C VAL A 15 -8.86 0.24 0.85
N LEU A 16 -9.41 0.12 2.06
CA LEU A 16 -9.34 1.15 3.08
C LEU A 16 -8.03 1.00 3.86
N ILE A 17 -7.21 2.05 3.86
CA ILE A 17 -5.98 2.12 4.66
C ILE A 17 -6.20 3.16 5.76
N GLU A 18 -6.29 2.71 7.00
CA GLU A 18 -6.31 3.59 8.17
C GLU A 18 -4.88 3.95 8.60
N ALA A 19 -4.63 5.23 8.86
CA ALA A 19 -3.30 5.70 9.24
C ALA A 19 -3.33 6.98 10.10
N SER A 20 -2.85 6.85 11.34
CA SER A 20 -2.77 7.93 12.33
C SER A 20 -1.67 8.96 12.04
N ALA A 21 -1.61 10.04 12.80
CA ALA A 21 -0.51 11.00 12.73
C ALA A 21 0.85 10.31 12.94
N GLY A 22 1.86 10.67 12.15
CA GLY A 22 3.20 10.10 12.26
C GLY A 22 3.41 8.68 11.72
N THR A 23 2.40 7.99 11.19
CA THR A 23 2.53 6.58 10.73
C THR A 23 2.97 6.42 9.26
N GLY A 24 3.67 7.42 8.70
CA GLY A 24 4.27 7.29 7.37
C GLY A 24 3.30 7.26 6.17
N LYS A 25 2.10 7.85 6.28
CA LYS A 25 1.10 7.93 5.19
C LYS A 25 1.69 8.25 3.81
N THR A 26 2.49 9.32 3.72
CA THR A 26 3.14 9.76 2.47
C THR A 26 4.06 8.68 1.91
N PHE A 27 4.85 8.05 2.78
CA PHE A 27 5.75 6.96 2.41
C PHE A 27 4.98 5.73 1.93
N THR A 28 3.87 5.38 2.59
CA THR A 28 2.99 4.30 2.17
C THR A 28 2.42 4.56 0.76
N ILE A 29 1.87 5.75 0.50
CA ILE A 29 1.31 6.09 -0.81
C ILE A 29 2.41 6.11 -1.89
N ALA A 30 3.59 6.67 -1.60
CA ALA A 30 4.72 6.69 -2.54
C ALA A 30 5.16 5.26 -2.93
N ASN A 31 5.23 4.33 -1.97
CA ASN A 31 5.55 2.93 -2.26
C ASN A 31 4.47 2.23 -3.07
N LEU A 32 3.18 2.47 -2.78
CA LEU A 32 2.08 1.92 -3.57
C LEU A 32 2.12 2.46 -5.01
N TYR A 33 2.44 3.74 -5.18
CA TYR A 33 2.60 4.35 -6.50
C TYR A 33 3.80 3.78 -7.27
N LEU A 34 4.95 3.62 -6.61
CA LEU A 34 6.12 3.01 -7.23
C LEU A 34 5.86 1.56 -7.67
N ARG A 35 5.12 0.78 -6.86
CA ARG A 35 4.69 -0.57 -7.24
C ARG A 35 3.84 -0.57 -8.51
N LEU A 36 2.93 0.40 -8.66
CA LEU A 36 2.13 0.54 -9.89
C LEU A 36 3.02 0.82 -11.10
N LEU A 37 3.96 1.76 -10.99
CA LEU A 37 4.87 2.12 -12.08
C LEU A 37 5.77 0.97 -12.50
N LEU A 38 6.26 0.18 -11.54
CA LEU A 38 7.17 -0.95 -11.78
C LEU A 38 6.43 -2.26 -12.11
N GLY A 39 5.10 -2.28 -12.10
CA GLY A 39 4.31 -3.49 -12.31
C GLY A 39 4.45 -4.53 -11.18
N ILE A 40 4.86 -4.12 -9.97
CA ILE A 40 5.02 -4.99 -8.81
C ILE A 40 3.66 -5.19 -8.14
N VAL A 41 2.91 -6.17 -8.65
CA VAL A 41 1.59 -6.53 -8.12
C VAL A 41 1.69 -7.72 -7.17
N ALA A 42 0.81 -7.74 -6.17
CA ALA A 42 0.65 -8.93 -5.34
C ALA A 42 0.03 -10.04 -6.21
N THR A 43 0.79 -11.09 -6.48
CA THR A 43 0.28 -12.33 -7.06
C THR A 43 -0.63 -13.01 -6.04
N ARG A 44 -1.76 -13.56 -6.49
CA ARG A 44 -2.81 -14.16 -5.65
C ARG A 44 -2.26 -15.17 -4.64
#